data_AF-A0AAW2NMC5-F1
#
_entry.id   AF-A0AAW2NMC5-F1
#
_cell.length_a   1.000
_cell.length_b   1.000
_cell.length_c   1.000
_cell.angle_alpha   90.00
_cell.angle_beta   90.00
_cell.angle_gamma   90.00
#
_symmetry.space_group_name_H-M   'P 1'
#
loop_
_entity.id
_entity.type
_entity.pdbx_description
1 polymer ?
#
loop_
_entity_poly.entity_id
_entity_poly.type
_entity_poly.pdbx_seq_one_letter_code
_entity_poly.pdbx_strand_id
1 'polypeptide(L)'
;MYYHLIPEYQTEESMYNAVRRFGKVKYDTLRLPHKVVAEEADGSVKFGQGEGSAYLFDPDIYTDGRISVQGIDGVLFPPEEIKAAKTAPVAKIVSKPRRGTFFSSSIF
;
A
#
# COMPACT_ATOMS: atom_id res chain seq x y z
N MET A 1 3.65 -16.21 5.20
CA MET A 1 4.07 -16.36 6.61
C MET A 1 5.28 -15.49 6.94
N TYR A 2 6.50 -15.77 6.48
CA TYR A 2 7.69 -14.96 6.84
C TYR A 2 7.65 -13.48 6.45
N TYR A 3 6.77 -13.10 5.52
CA TYR A 3 6.55 -11.71 5.12
C TYR A 3 5.75 -10.90 6.16
N HIS A 4 5.08 -11.59 7.09
CA HIS A 4 4.31 -11.00 8.19
C HIS A 4 5.16 -10.82 9.46
N LEU A 5 6.42 -11.28 9.45
CA LEU A 5 7.32 -11.16 10.59
C LEU A 5 8.34 -10.06 10.35
N ILE A 6 8.30 -9.03 11.19
CA ILE A 6 9.32 -7.99 11.31
C ILE A 6 10.27 -8.44 12.42
N PRO A 7 11.57 -8.67 12.15
CA PRO A 7 12.51 -9.16 13.15
C PRO A 7 12.89 -8.09 14.19
N GLU A 8 12.64 -6.83 13.88
CA GLU A 8 12.83 -5.72 14.79
C GLU A 8 11.62 -5.59 15.73
N TYR A 9 11.90 -5.38 17.01
CA TYR A 9 10.85 -5.16 18.00
C TYR A 9 10.16 -3.81 17.74
N GLN A 10 8.86 -3.87 17.43
CA GLN A 10 8.07 -2.69 17.05
C GLN A 10 6.71 -2.72 17.75
N THR A 11 6.52 -1.85 18.73
CA THR A 11 5.20 -1.65 19.36
C THR A 11 4.27 -0.87 18.44
N GLU A 12 2.96 -0.94 18.71
CA GLU A 12 1.95 -0.11 18.04
C GLU A 12 2.37 1.36 18.01
N GLU A 13 2.62 1.94 19.19
CA GLU A 13 2.96 3.35 19.34
C GLU A 13 4.18 3.73 18.48
N SER A 14 5.17 2.85 18.40
CA SER A 14 6.35 3.04 17.56
C SER A 14 5.97 3.08 16.08
N MET A 15 5.12 2.15 15.62
CA MET A 15 4.67 2.12 14.24
C MET A 15 3.88 3.37 13.85
N TYR A 16 2.95 3.81 14.70
CA TYR A 16 2.20 5.06 14.49
C TYR A 16 3.12 6.28 14.44
N ASN A 17 4.01 6.41 15.42
CA ASN A 17 4.94 7.52 15.47
C ASN A 17 5.87 7.54 14.25
N ALA A 18 6.31 6.36 13.79
CA ALA A 18 7.17 6.24 12.63
C ALA A 18 6.45 6.72 11.36
N VAL A 19 5.24 6.23 11.08
CA VAL A 19 4.53 6.66 9.86
C VAL A 19 4.09 8.13 9.91
N ARG A 20 3.76 8.67 11.09
CA ARG A 20 3.44 10.10 11.22
C ARG A 20 4.64 11.02 11.04
N ARG A 21 5.82 10.61 11.51
CA ARG A 21 7.05 11.42 11.41
C ARG A 21 7.68 11.34 10.03
N PHE A 22 7.71 10.15 9.45
CA PHE A 22 8.44 9.87 8.22
C PHE A 22 7.53 9.75 6.98
N GLY A 23 6.21 9.71 7.18
CA GLY A 23 5.20 9.51 6.13
C GLY A 23 5.15 8.06 5.64
N LYS A 24 6.29 7.57 5.14
CA LYS A 24 6.43 6.24 4.55
C LYS A 24 7.65 5.53 5.12
N VAL A 25 7.39 4.41 5.80
CA VAL A 25 8.40 3.61 6.51
C VAL A 25 8.55 2.26 5.80
N LYS A 26 9.76 1.70 5.82
CA LYS A 26 10.04 0.37 5.27
C LYS A 26 10.56 -0.52 6.38
N TYR A 27 9.87 -1.63 6.63
CA TYR A 27 10.27 -2.64 7.59
C TYR A 27 10.91 -3.81 6.86
N ASP A 28 12.05 -4.26 7.38
CA ASP A 28 12.63 -5.53 6.98
C ASP A 28 11.74 -6.68 7.45
N THR A 29 11.63 -7.72 6.61
CA THR A 29 10.90 -8.94 6.98
C THR A 29 11.84 -10.13 7.00
N LEU A 30 11.43 -11.21 7.66
CA LEU A 30 12.17 -12.47 7.60
C LEU A 30 12.17 -13.10 6.20
N ARG A 31 11.26 -12.68 5.30
CA ARG A 31 11.26 -13.11 3.90
C ARG A 31 12.20 -12.22 3.08
N LEU A 32 13.50 -12.48 3.17
CA LEU A 32 14.48 -11.79 2.33
C LEU A 32 14.25 -12.08 0.83
N PRO A 33 14.47 -11.10 -0.07
CA PRO A 33 14.91 -9.72 0.16
C PRO A 33 13.74 -8.72 0.33
N HIS A 34 12.54 -9.20 0.68
CA HIS A 34 11.31 -8.41 0.63
C HIS A 34 11.12 -7.58 1.90
N LYS A 35 10.75 -6.31 1.70
CA LYS A 35 10.42 -5.36 2.77
C LYS A 35 8.94 -5.00 2.71
N VAL A 36 8.31 -4.87 3.87
CA VAL A 36 6.94 -4.36 3.99
C VAL A 36 7.01 -2.85 4.11
N VAL A 37 6.17 -2.16 3.36
CA VAL A 37 6.04 -0.71 3.42
C VAL A 37 4.86 -0.36 4.30
N ALA A 38 5.00 0.67 5.13
CA ALA A 38 3.92 1.21 5.94
C ALA A 38 3.77 2.71 5.73
N GLU A 39 2.54 3.20 5.75
CA GLU A 39 2.19 4.61 5.63
C GLU A 39 1.00 4.97 6.54
N GLU A 40 0.90 6.24 6.92
CA GLU A 40 -0.27 6.74 7.63
C GLU A 40 -1.45 6.84 6.65
N ALA A 41 -2.57 6.21 6.98
CA ALA A 41 -3.80 6.32 6.19
C ALA A 41 -5.03 6.25 7.12
N ASP A 42 -5.98 7.16 6.92
CA ASP A 42 -7.27 7.18 7.62
C ASP A 42 -7.17 7.17 9.16
N GLY A 43 -6.08 7.73 9.70
CA GLY A 43 -5.80 7.76 11.13
C GLY A 43 -5.24 6.45 11.71
N SER A 44 -4.99 5.44 10.88
CA SER A 44 -4.34 4.17 11.22
C SER A 44 -3.00 4.00 10.47
N VAL A 45 -2.29 2.91 10.78
CA VAL A 45 -1.12 2.46 10.02
C VAL A 45 -1.57 1.49 8.93
N LYS A 46 -1.25 1.80 7.69
CA LYS A 46 -1.51 0.93 6.53
C LYS A 46 -0.22 0.27 6.08
N PHE A 47 -0.22 -1.05 6.02
CA PHE A 47 0.87 -1.88 5.51
C PHE A 47 0.62 -2.32 4.07
N GLY A 48 1.69 -2.51 3.30
CA GLY A 48 1.62 -2.95 1.91
C GLY A 48 1.32 -1.81 0.93
N GLN A 49 1.09 -2.17 -0.33
CA GLN A 49 0.79 -1.23 -1.42
C GLN A 49 -0.32 -1.81 -2.30
N GLY A 50 -1.22 -0.96 -2.81
CA GLY A 50 -2.28 -1.36 -3.73
C GLY A 50 -3.31 -2.30 -3.11
N GLU A 51 -3.74 -3.31 -3.86
CA GLU A 51 -4.81 -4.26 -3.47
C GLU A 51 -4.40 -5.20 -2.33
N GLY A 52 -3.10 -5.43 -2.12
CA GLY A 52 -2.56 -6.27 -1.04
C GLY A 52 -2.21 -5.48 0.21
N SER A 53 -2.88 -4.34 0.45
CA SER A 53 -2.66 -3.51 1.63
C SER A 53 -3.61 -3.90 2.77
N ALA A 54 -3.15 -3.70 3.99
CA ALA A 54 -3.88 -4.04 5.21
C ALA A 54 -3.69 -2.94 6.25
N TYR A 55 -4.74 -2.62 6.99
CA TYR A 55 -4.73 -1.66 8.08
C TYR A 55 -4.44 -2.36 9.41
N LEU A 56 -3.74 -1.66 10.28
CA LEU A 56 -3.60 -2.03 11.68
C LEU A 56 -4.98 -1.94 12.34
N PHE A 57 -5.47 -3.08 12.83
CA PHE A 57 -6.82 -3.21 13.38
C PHE A 57 -6.80 -3.52 14.87
N ASP A 58 -6.01 -4.51 15.28
CA ASP A 58 -5.93 -4.97 16.66
C ASP A 58 -4.49 -4.81 17.17
N PRO A 59 -4.15 -3.67 17.78
CA PRO A 59 -2.77 -3.32 18.01
C PRO A 59 -2.11 -4.01 19.22
N ASP A 60 -2.88 -4.63 20.11
CA ASP A 60 -2.41 -5.09 21.43
C ASP A 60 -2.71 -6.56 21.74
N ILE A 61 -2.79 -7.42 20.72
CA ILE A 61 -3.02 -8.87 20.88
C ILE A 61 -2.02 -9.50 21.86
N TYR A 62 -0.74 -9.13 21.79
CA TYR A 62 0.28 -9.61 22.72
C TYR A 62 1.53 -8.72 22.72
N THR A 63 2.04 -8.37 23.91
CA THR A 63 3.34 -7.70 24.07
C THR A 63 4.06 -8.20 25.32
N ASP A 64 5.35 -8.52 25.22
CA ASP A 64 6.20 -8.98 26.34
C ASP A 64 7.62 -8.38 26.30
N GLY A 65 7.79 -7.24 25.62
CA GLY A 65 9.09 -6.56 25.51
C GLY A 65 10.12 -7.22 24.57
N ARG A 66 9.86 -8.46 24.12
CA ARG A 66 10.68 -9.18 23.14
C ARG A 66 9.96 -9.40 21.81
N ILE A 67 8.67 -9.67 21.89
CA ILE A 67 7.78 -9.89 20.75
C ILE A 67 6.54 -9.04 20.99
N SER A 68 6.06 -8.44 19.91
CA SER A 68 4.78 -7.75 19.83
C SER A 68 3.98 -8.37 18.69
N VAL A 69 2.71 -8.65 18.92
CA VAL A 69 1.81 -9.22 17.91
C VAL A 69 0.70 -8.21 17.66
N GLN A 70 0.53 -7.85 16.40
CA GLN A 70 -0.53 -6.97 15.95
C GLN A 70 -1.44 -7.68 14.93
N GLY A 71 -2.73 -7.44 15.04
CA GLY A 71 -3.74 -7.82 14.08
C GLY A 71 -3.86 -6.79 12.97
N ILE A 72 -3.81 -7.28 11.74
CA ILE A 72 -4.12 -6.51 10.53
C ILE A 72 -5.39 -7.09 9.89
N ASP A 73 -6.18 -6.23 9.25
CA ASP A 73 -7.47 -6.61 8.64
C ASP A 73 -7.34 -7.38 7.32
N GLY A 74 -6.14 -7.46 6.75
CA GLY A 74 -5.87 -8.06 5.45
C GLY A 74 -4.57 -8.88 5.43
N VAL A 75 -4.44 -9.75 4.44
CA VAL A 75 -3.24 -10.59 4.27
C VAL A 75 -2.28 -9.90 3.31
N LEU A 76 -1.07 -9.59 3.79
CA LEU A 76 -0.01 -9.03 2.96
C LEU A 76 0.61 -10.08 2.01
N PHE A 77 0.75 -9.69 0.74
CA PHE A 77 1.44 -10.48 -0.28
C PHE A 77 2.78 -9.84 -0.66
N PRO A 78 3.85 -10.65 -0.79
CA PRO A 78 5.14 -10.15 -1.24
C PRO A 78 5.12 -9.77 -2.72
N PRO A 79 5.93 -8.80 -3.16
CA PRO A 79 5.85 -8.22 -4.51
C PRO A 79 6.18 -9.22 -5.64
N GLU A 80 6.88 -10.32 -5.37
CA GLU A 80 7.17 -11.36 -6.38
C GLU A 80 5.97 -12.22 -6.77
N GLU A 81 4.97 -12.36 -5.90
CA GLU A 81 3.70 -13.01 -6.27
C GLU A 81 2.83 -12.09 -7.13
N ILE A 82 3.21 -10.80 -7.23
CA ILE A 82 2.61 -9.80 -8.12
C ILE A 82 3.45 -9.71 -9.42
N LYS A 83 3.84 -10.85 -10.00
CA LYS A 83 4.17 -10.87 -11.44
C LYS A 83 2.88 -10.73 -12.23
N ALA A 84 2.57 -9.48 -12.55
CA ALA A 84 1.71 -9.02 -13.65
C ALA A 84 0.21 -9.34 -13.55
N ALA A 85 -0.50 -8.70 -12.60
CA ALA A 85 -1.77 -8.10 -13.00
C ALA A 85 -1.43 -6.85 -13.83
N LYS A 86 -1.46 -6.99 -15.16
CA LYS A 86 -1.37 -5.87 -16.10
C LYS A 86 -2.53 -4.91 -15.83
N THR A 87 -2.34 -3.88 -15.01
CA THR A 87 -3.23 -2.72 -15.02
C THR A 87 -2.74 -1.73 -16.07
N ALA A 88 -3.67 -1.42 -16.96
CA ALA A 88 -3.54 -0.69 -18.21
C ALA A 88 -2.86 0.69 -18.05
N PRO A 89 -2.26 1.23 -19.13
CA PRO A 89 -1.71 2.58 -19.11
C PRO A 89 -2.78 3.57 -18.65
N VAL A 90 -2.42 4.37 -17.65
CA VAL A 90 -3.18 5.54 -17.17
C VAL A 90 -3.63 6.34 -18.39
N ALA A 91 -4.91 6.20 -18.72
CA ALA A 91 -5.54 6.97 -19.76
C ALA A 91 -5.42 8.44 -19.34
N LYS A 92 -4.58 9.19 -20.08
CA LYS A 92 -4.58 10.65 -20.05
C LYS A 92 -6.04 11.09 -20.15
N ILE A 93 -6.51 11.76 -19.09
CA ILE A 93 -7.78 12.46 -19.08
C ILE A 93 -7.62 13.61 -20.08
N VAL A 94 -7.89 13.33 -21.36
CA VAL A 94 -8.04 14.32 -22.40
C VAL A 94 -9.47 14.86 -22.25
N SER A 95 -9.55 16.08 -21.74
CA SER A 95 -10.77 16.87 -21.66
C SER A 95 -11.51 16.89 -23.01
N LYS A 96 -12.80 16.54 -22.97
CA LYS A 96 -13.77 16.52 -24.08
C LYS A 96 -13.60 17.72 -25.04
N PRO A 97 -13.49 17.50 -26.37
CA PRO A 97 -13.70 18.58 -27.35
C PRO A 97 -15.19 18.93 -27.42
N ARG A 98 -15.51 20.23 -27.35
CA ARG A 98 -16.87 20.74 -27.57
C ARG A 98 -17.18 20.72 -29.07
N ARG A 99 -18.24 19.97 -29.36
CA ARG A 99 -18.90 19.74 -30.65
C ARG A 99 -19.27 21.06 -31.35
N GLY A 100 -18.88 21.20 -32.61
CA GLY A 100 -19.46 22.11 -33.60
C GLY A 100 -19.57 21.34 -34.92
N THR A 101 -20.79 21.19 -35.42
CA THR A 101 -21.19 20.32 -36.55
C THR A 101 -21.04 21.00 -37.91
N PHE A 102 -20.90 20.14 -38.93
CA PHE A 102 -20.73 20.32 -40.39
C PHE A 102 -21.69 21.28 -41.13
N PHE A 103 -21.18 21.87 -42.24
CA PHE A 103 -21.81 21.94 -43.58
C PHE A 103 -20.65 22.03 -44.62
N SER A 104 -20.40 20.98 -45.44
CA SER A 104 -20.80 20.84 -46.88
C SER A 104 -20.18 21.92 -47.79
N SER A 105 -19.55 21.69 -48.95
CA SER A 105 -19.42 20.55 -49.89
C SER A 105 -18.48 20.96 -51.05
N SER A 106 -17.76 19.98 -51.61
CA SER A 106 -17.24 19.81 -53.00
C SER A 106 -16.82 21.02 -53.86
N ILE A 107 -15.54 21.15 -54.23
CA ILE A 107 -14.88 20.64 -55.48
C ILE A 107 -15.54 21.17 -56.77
N PHE A 108 -14.94 22.19 -57.38
CA PHE A 108 -14.15 22.14 -58.63
C PHE A 108 -13.45 23.48 -58.85
#